data_AF-A0A9Q3KCN1-F1
#
_entry.id   AF-A0A9Q3KCN1-F1
#
_cell.length_a   1.000
_cell.length_b   1.000
_cell.length_c   1.000
_cell.angle_alpha   90.00
_cell.angle_beta   90.00
_cell.angle_gamma   90.00
#
_symmetry.space_group_name_H-M   'P 1'
#
loop_
_entity.id
_entity.type
_entity.pdbx_description
1 polymer ?
#
loop_
_entity_poly.entity_id
_entity_poly.type
_entity_poly.pdbx_seq_one_letter_code
_entity_poly.pdbx_strand_id
1 'polypeptide(L)'
;MTSIGTIIKEIIVPHRKGNIRLNPQFVVLDDAHIQGFLLGTDYQRMCGIDIYNSKNRRITIGTNKEKTFSLDIYQISNHEPLEELLNEFREGKFSTTLTSKQRLSLLKMLRKNKPAFANGEEPLGKIKGHDIELYLDVERPYPPILRRPPYPESLEARKQIEKHINKLLDMDVIRKIGHNEVMEIILPVLITWHDGKSRLCGEFRALNNYTKADRYPIPRIPHALDKLAKAKYITKMDCMKGFHQNGVKPNSMKLLRMICHMGIYEYTRMLFGIKNAPAHFQRIMDTIFQEEILEGWMVVYIDDIIIYSETWEDHVQYIDRVLSKFTPINLNLSLKKCNFGQQELLSLGHKVSGLSLEIEQNKVAAVLQKPVPKSIKEMQSFLGFASYYRNHIKNFAHITSSLYKLCSKDVVFEMTK
;
A
#
# COMPACT_ATOMS: atom_id res chain seq x y z
N MET A 1 15.85 -13.29 34.55
CA MET A 1 16.01 -11.90 35.02
C MET A 1 17.00 -11.89 36.16
N THR A 2 18.17 -11.30 35.93
CA THR A 2 19.21 -11.07 36.95
C THR A 2 19.05 -9.66 37.50
N SER A 3 19.23 -9.47 38.81
CA SER A 3 19.21 -8.12 39.38
C SER A 3 20.50 -7.38 39.01
N ILE A 4 20.36 -6.19 38.42
CA ILE A 4 21.48 -5.34 38.00
C ILE A 4 21.94 -4.43 39.16
N GLY A 5 21.05 -4.15 40.12
CA GLY A 5 21.36 -3.35 41.31
C GLY A 5 20.12 -2.81 41.99
N THR A 6 20.31 -1.97 42.99
CA THR A 6 19.22 -1.32 43.73
C THR A 6 19.31 0.20 43.59
N ILE A 7 18.20 0.85 43.25
CA ILE A 7 18.08 2.31 43.22
C ILE A 7 17.13 2.79 44.31
N ILE A 8 17.42 3.94 44.93
CA ILE A 8 16.51 4.60 45.86
C ILE A 8 15.96 5.83 45.17
N LYS A 9 14.64 5.96 45.07
CA LYS A 9 14.02 7.13 44.46
C LYS A 9 12.91 7.67 45.34
N GLU A 10 12.99 8.97 45.62
CA GLU A 10 11.96 9.67 46.38
C GLU A 10 10.65 9.75 45.56
N ILE A 11 9.55 9.29 46.13
CA ILE A 11 8.19 9.49 45.65
C ILE A 11 7.53 10.50 46.58
N ILE A 12 7.09 11.62 46.02
CA ILE A 12 6.42 12.68 46.76
C ILE A 12 4.91 12.52 46.59
N VAL A 13 4.19 12.29 47.68
CA VAL A 13 2.73 12.32 47.72
C VAL A 13 2.28 13.70 48.24
N PRO A 14 1.71 14.55 47.36
CA PRO A 14 1.35 15.90 47.74
C PRO A 14 0.19 15.94 48.74
N HIS A 15 0.27 16.80 49.75
CA HIS A 15 -0.79 16.94 50.76
C HIS A 15 -0.90 18.39 51.28
N ARG A 16 -2.13 18.82 51.57
CA ARG A 16 -2.48 20.23 51.86
C ARG A 16 -1.78 20.84 53.08
N LYS A 17 -1.33 20.00 54.04
CA LYS A 17 -0.58 20.43 55.25
C LYS A 17 0.93 20.12 55.18
N GLY A 18 1.44 19.74 54.01
CA GLY A 18 2.84 19.34 53.80
C GLY A 18 2.94 18.00 53.06
N ASN A 19 3.90 17.90 52.14
CA ASN A 19 4.08 16.72 51.27
C ASN A 19 4.66 15.53 52.05
N ILE A 20 4.21 14.32 51.71
CA ILE A 20 4.78 13.06 52.21
C ILE A 20 5.84 12.60 51.23
N ARG A 21 6.97 12.14 51.74
CA ARG A 21 8.10 11.67 50.94
C ARG A 21 8.34 10.20 51.28
N LEU A 22 8.25 9.34 50.28
CA LEU A 22 8.55 7.91 50.37
C LEU A 22 9.88 7.68 49.69
N ASN A 23 10.78 6.90 50.28
CA ASN A 23 12.08 6.58 49.66
C ASN A 23 12.19 5.06 49.40
N PRO A 24 11.38 4.51 48.48
CA PRO A 24 11.47 3.10 48.15
C PRO A 24 12.78 2.72 47.48
N GLN A 25 13.25 1.53 47.86
CA GLN A 25 14.34 0.84 47.19
C GLN A 25 13.75 -0.03 46.10
N PHE A 26 14.20 0.17 44.86
CA PHE A 26 13.80 -0.63 43.71
C PHE A 26 14.97 -1.52 43.31
N VAL A 27 14.70 -2.82 43.21
CA VAL A 27 15.63 -3.76 42.59
C VAL A 27 15.41 -3.71 41.08
N VAL A 28 16.45 -3.32 40.35
CA VAL A 28 16.43 -3.23 38.89
C VAL A 28 16.72 -4.62 38.32
N LEU A 29 15.82 -5.11 37.48
CA LEU A 29 15.95 -6.41 36.80
C LEU A 29 16.32 -6.20 35.34
N ASP A 30 17.21 -7.06 34.84
CA ASP A 30 17.59 -7.07 33.42
C ASP A 30 16.42 -7.46 32.52
N ASP A 31 16.20 -6.70 31.44
CA ASP A 31 15.11 -6.82 30.46
C ASP A 31 13.66 -6.77 31.00
N ALA A 32 13.42 -6.09 32.13
CA ALA A 32 12.07 -5.92 32.67
C ALA A 32 11.34 -4.68 32.11
N HIS A 33 10.33 -4.88 31.24
CA HIS A 33 9.40 -3.85 30.81
C HIS A 33 8.10 -3.88 31.63
N ILE A 34 7.97 -2.99 32.61
CA ILE A 34 6.81 -2.92 33.51
C ILE A 34 6.14 -1.54 33.36
N GLN A 35 4.85 -1.51 32.98
CA GLN A 35 4.06 -0.28 32.79
C GLN A 35 3.55 0.36 34.10
N GLY A 36 3.82 -0.25 35.25
CA GLY A 36 3.49 0.27 36.57
C GLY A 36 3.79 -0.75 37.68
N PHE A 37 4.04 -0.30 38.90
CA PHE A 37 4.33 -1.18 40.03
C PHE A 37 3.23 -1.10 41.08
N LEU A 38 2.93 -2.25 41.70
CA LEU A 38 1.99 -2.34 42.82
C LEU A 38 2.78 -2.18 44.13
N LEU A 39 2.45 -1.15 44.90
CA LEU A 39 2.89 -1.04 46.29
C LEU A 39 1.95 -1.87 47.16
N GLY A 40 2.47 -2.92 47.79
CA GLY A 40 1.72 -3.74 48.73
C GLY A 40 1.23 -2.95 49.94
N THR A 41 0.11 -3.38 50.53
CA THR A 41 -0.49 -2.74 51.71
C THR A 41 0.40 -2.81 52.96
N ASP A 42 1.23 -3.84 53.03
CA ASP A 42 2.28 -4.05 54.03
C ASP A 42 3.37 -2.97 53.93
N TYR A 43 3.89 -2.72 52.72
CA TYR A 43 4.88 -1.68 52.49
C TYR A 43 4.31 -0.28 52.73
N GLN A 44 3.06 -0.06 52.31
CA GLN A 44 2.34 1.19 52.59
C GLN A 44 2.23 1.45 54.10
N ARG A 45 1.86 0.44 54.89
CA ARG A 45 1.80 0.55 56.37
C ARG A 45 3.16 0.85 56.98
N MET A 46 4.23 0.21 56.51
CA MET A 46 5.59 0.50 56.96
C MET A 46 5.98 1.96 56.71
N CYS A 47 5.51 2.55 55.60
CA CYS A 47 5.67 3.97 55.31
C CYS A 47 4.66 4.87 56.04
N GLY A 48 3.90 4.34 56.98
CA GLY A 48 2.91 5.07 57.77
C GLY A 48 1.60 5.37 57.02
N ILE A 49 1.31 4.69 55.91
CA ILE A 49 0.09 4.85 55.11
C ILE A 49 -0.89 3.73 55.48
N ASP A 50 -2.02 4.09 56.08
CA ASP A 50 -3.12 3.18 56.42
C ASP A 50 -4.34 3.44 55.52
N ILE A 51 -4.75 2.41 54.78
CA ILE A 51 -5.93 2.44 53.90
C ILE A 51 -7.10 1.77 54.63
N TYR A 52 -8.08 2.57 55.07
CA TYR A 52 -9.31 2.03 55.64
C TYR A 52 -10.36 1.86 54.54
N ASN A 53 -10.84 0.62 54.36
CA ASN A 53 -11.92 0.31 53.44
C ASN A 53 -13.27 0.79 54.02
N SER A 54 -13.54 2.09 53.89
CA SER A 54 -14.89 2.63 54.05
C SER A 54 -15.46 2.95 52.68
N LYS A 55 -16.80 3.03 52.56
CA LYS A 55 -17.50 3.33 51.30
C LYS A 55 -16.99 4.58 50.55
N ASN A 56 -16.25 5.46 51.23
CA ASN A 56 -15.63 6.68 50.68
C ASN A 56 -14.08 6.62 50.62
N ARG A 57 -13.47 5.43 50.80
CA ARG A 57 -12.05 5.06 50.63
C ARG A 57 -11.05 6.19 50.95
N ARG A 58 -11.01 6.59 52.22
CA ARG A 58 -10.07 7.59 52.75
C ARG A 58 -8.78 6.93 53.22
N ILE A 59 -7.64 7.55 52.91
CA ILE A 59 -6.33 7.15 53.42
C ILE A 59 -5.94 8.04 54.60
N THR A 60 -5.33 7.44 55.62
CA THR A 60 -4.77 8.10 56.81
C THR A 60 -3.27 7.87 56.88
N ILE A 61 -2.54 8.83 57.44
CA ILE A 61 -1.11 8.68 57.70
C ILE A 61 -0.87 8.59 59.21
N GLY A 62 -0.41 7.43 59.67
CA GLY A 62 -0.30 7.06 61.08
C GLY A 62 -1.65 6.85 61.77
N THR A 63 -1.63 6.68 63.09
CA THR A 63 -2.82 6.42 63.92
C THR A 63 -3.79 7.61 64.05
N ASN A 64 -3.49 8.75 63.42
CA ASN A 64 -4.25 9.98 63.59
C ASN A 64 -5.33 10.15 62.50
N LYS A 65 -6.59 9.88 62.87
CA LYS A 65 -7.77 9.90 61.99
C LYS A 65 -8.13 11.29 61.42
N GLU A 66 -7.52 12.36 61.91
CA GLU A 66 -7.78 13.73 61.44
C GLU A 66 -7.00 14.12 60.17
N LYS A 67 -5.99 13.34 59.77
CA LYS A 67 -5.25 13.54 58.51
C LYS A 67 -5.75 12.56 57.44
N THR A 68 -6.96 12.82 56.94
CA THR A 68 -7.55 12.05 55.84
C THR A 68 -7.42 12.78 54.51
N PHE A 69 -7.11 12.06 53.44
CA PHE A 69 -7.19 12.56 52.07
C PHE A 69 -7.92 11.56 51.16
N SER A 70 -8.56 12.09 50.13
CA SER A 70 -9.17 11.34 49.05
C SER A 70 -8.18 11.23 47.90
N LEU A 71 -8.00 10.01 47.38
CA LEU A 71 -7.36 9.81 46.09
C LEU A 71 -8.43 9.81 45.01
N ASP A 72 -8.18 10.52 43.92
CA ASP A 72 -8.95 10.36 42.70
C ASP A 72 -8.66 8.98 42.12
N ILE A 73 -9.66 8.11 42.15
CA ILE A 73 -9.58 6.80 41.51
C ILE A 73 -9.79 7.03 40.03
N TYR A 74 -8.71 6.97 39.25
CA TYR A 74 -8.87 6.68 37.83
C TYR A 74 -9.36 5.23 37.73
N GLN A 75 -10.63 5.04 37.36
CA GLN A 75 -11.04 3.75 36.84
C GLN A 75 -10.11 3.47 35.66
N ILE A 76 -9.31 2.40 35.76
CA ILE A 76 -8.66 1.80 34.61
C ILE A 76 -9.81 1.22 33.78
N SER A 77 -10.47 2.10 33.02
CA SER A 77 -11.27 1.67 31.91
C SER A 77 -10.31 0.94 30.99
N ASN A 78 -10.63 -0.30 30.62
CA ASN A 78 -9.98 -1.02 29.52
C ASN A 78 -10.26 -0.35 28.15
N HIS A 79 -10.36 0.98 28.12
CA HIS A 79 -10.23 1.73 26.91
C HIS A 79 -8.74 1.68 26.55
N GLU A 80 -8.37 0.68 25.74
CA GLU A 80 -7.22 0.80 24.85
C GLU A 80 -7.24 2.23 24.29
N PRO A 81 -6.21 3.04 24.58
CA PRO A 81 -6.22 4.41 24.11
C PRO A 81 -6.30 4.38 22.59
N LEU A 82 -7.34 4.99 22.03
CA LEU A 82 -7.47 5.18 20.58
C LEU A 82 -6.16 5.71 19.99
N GLU A 83 -5.42 6.52 20.75
CA GLU A 83 -4.09 7.04 20.43
C GLU A 83 -3.03 5.97 20.18
N GLU A 84 -3.01 4.86 20.92
CA GLU A 84 -2.04 3.77 20.72
C GLU A 84 -2.28 3.09 19.37
N LEU A 85 -3.54 2.73 19.11
CA LEU A 85 -3.96 2.14 17.83
C LEU A 85 -3.76 3.10 16.66
N LEU A 86 -3.99 4.39 16.87
CA LEU A 86 -3.71 5.42 15.86
C LEU A 86 -2.23 5.55 15.55
N ASN A 87 -1.37 5.43 16.57
CA ASN A 87 0.07 5.44 16.39
C ASN A 87 0.55 4.21 15.62
N GLU A 88 -0.02 3.03 15.90
CA GLU A 88 0.30 1.79 15.19
C GLU A 88 -0.01 1.88 13.69
N PHE A 89 -1.16 2.47 13.33
CA PHE A 89 -1.60 2.60 11.94
C PHE A 89 -1.39 4.00 11.34
N ARG A 90 -0.52 4.84 11.93
CA ARG A 90 -0.37 6.27 11.60
C ARG A 90 -0.11 6.58 10.12
N GLU A 91 0.48 5.63 9.38
CA GLU A 91 0.78 5.80 7.96
C GLU A 91 -0.47 5.66 7.08
N GLY A 92 -1.49 4.94 7.57
CA GLY A 92 -2.74 4.74 6.86
C GLY A 92 -3.58 6.02 6.78
N LYS A 93 -4.29 6.19 5.66
CA LYS A 93 -5.17 7.35 5.48
C LYS A 93 -6.59 7.01 5.91
N PHE A 94 -7.00 7.52 7.06
CA PHE A 94 -8.35 7.34 7.59
C PHE A 94 -9.21 8.55 7.30
N SER A 95 -10.50 8.31 7.00
CA SER A 95 -11.44 9.41 6.80
C SER A 95 -11.61 10.24 8.07
N THR A 96 -11.68 11.56 7.91
CA THR A 96 -11.92 12.53 8.99
C THR A 96 -13.37 12.55 9.44
N THR A 97 -14.29 12.01 8.65
CA THR A 97 -15.73 12.04 8.93
C THR A 97 -16.20 10.85 9.77
N LEU A 98 -15.31 9.90 10.08
CA LEU A 98 -15.62 8.74 10.92
C LEU A 98 -15.78 9.15 12.39
N THR A 99 -16.82 8.66 13.03
CA THR A 99 -17.01 8.82 14.48
C THR A 99 -15.93 8.07 15.26
N SER A 100 -15.67 8.45 16.51
CA SER A 100 -14.68 7.78 17.37
C SER A 100 -14.95 6.28 17.53
N LYS A 101 -16.23 5.87 17.60
CA LYS A 101 -16.63 4.45 17.70
C LYS A 101 -16.29 3.70 16.41
N GLN A 102 -16.61 4.28 15.25
CA GLN A 102 -16.29 3.70 13.94
C GLN A 102 -14.78 3.54 13.79
N ARG A 103 -14.02 4.61 14.06
CA ARG A 103 -12.56 4.61 13.97
C ARG A 103 -11.93 3.55 14.87
N LEU A 104 -12.40 3.42 16.11
CA LEU A 104 -11.93 2.37 17.03
C LEU A 104 -12.22 0.96 16.49
N SER A 105 -13.44 0.72 15.98
CA SER A 105 -13.80 -0.60 15.42
C SER A 105 -12.94 -0.99 14.22
N LEU A 106 -12.64 -0.03 13.33
CA LEU A 106 -11.77 -0.24 12.19
C LEU A 106 -10.34 -0.57 12.63
N LEU A 107 -9.77 0.22 13.54
CA LEU A 107 -8.39 0.02 14.00
C LEU A 107 -8.20 -1.32 14.71
N LYS A 108 -9.18 -1.75 15.51
CA LYS A 108 -9.15 -3.08 16.14
C LYS A 108 -9.16 -4.21 15.11
N MET A 109 -9.99 -4.09 14.07
CA MET A 109 -10.01 -5.04 12.96
C MET A 109 -8.69 -5.01 12.15
N LEU A 110 -8.12 -3.84 11.90
CA LEU A 110 -6.81 -3.72 11.24
C LEU A 110 -5.69 -4.37 12.05
N ARG A 111 -5.71 -4.22 13.39
CA ARG A 111 -4.75 -4.88 14.29
C ARG A 111 -4.84 -6.40 14.22
N LYS A 112 -6.07 -6.95 14.19
CA LYS A 112 -6.30 -8.39 13.96
C LYS A 112 -5.66 -8.86 12.64
N ASN A 113 -5.74 -8.05 11.59
CA ASN A 113 -5.20 -8.35 10.27
C ASN A 113 -3.83 -7.70 9.99
N LYS A 114 -3.07 -7.31 11.03
CA LYS A 114 -1.77 -6.67 10.88
C LYS A 114 -0.80 -7.42 9.95
N PRO A 115 -0.75 -8.77 9.93
CA PRO A 115 0.14 -9.52 9.02
C PRO A 115 -0.14 -9.31 7.52
N ALA A 116 -1.28 -8.73 7.13
CA ALA A 116 -1.56 -8.41 5.73
C ALA A 116 -0.80 -7.16 5.22
N PHE A 117 -0.24 -6.35 6.13
CA PHE A 117 0.49 -5.14 5.79
C PHE A 117 2.00 -5.37 5.78
N ALA A 118 2.70 -4.69 4.87
CA ALA A 118 4.16 -4.72 4.84
C ALA A 118 4.76 -3.95 6.04
N ASN A 119 5.67 -4.58 6.77
CA ASN A 119 6.45 -3.97 7.85
C ASN A 119 7.69 -3.24 7.30
N GLY A 120 7.49 -2.14 6.58
CA GLY A 120 8.60 -1.34 6.05
C GLY A 120 9.37 -2.01 4.89
N GLU A 121 10.70 -2.06 4.99
CA GLU A 121 11.61 -2.60 3.94
C GLU A 121 12.02 -4.07 4.18
N GLU A 122 11.29 -4.81 5.04
CA GLU A 122 11.39 -6.28 5.14
C GLU A 122 11.11 -6.97 3.79
N PRO A 123 11.58 -8.22 3.58
CA PRO A 123 11.47 -8.88 2.28
C PRO A 123 10.02 -8.89 1.79
N LEU A 124 9.84 -8.55 0.51
CA LEU A 124 8.53 -8.52 -0.11
C LEU A 124 7.84 -9.89 0.04
N GLY A 125 6.52 -9.84 0.22
CA GLY A 125 5.68 -11.01 0.08
C GLY A 125 5.98 -11.74 -1.24
N LYS A 126 5.78 -13.06 -1.23
CA LYS A 126 5.87 -13.91 -2.41
C LYS A 126 4.54 -14.61 -2.60
N ILE A 127 3.80 -14.21 -3.62
CA ILE A 127 2.52 -14.83 -3.97
C ILE A 127 2.77 -16.31 -4.22
N LYS A 128 2.10 -17.17 -3.46
CA LYS A 128 2.25 -18.61 -3.56
C LYS A 128 1.36 -19.17 -4.67
N GLY A 129 1.91 -20.03 -5.52
CA GLY A 129 1.12 -20.81 -6.50
C GLY A 129 0.76 -20.07 -7.80
N HIS A 130 1.17 -18.81 -7.97
CA HIS A 130 0.76 -17.98 -9.10
C HIS A 130 1.93 -17.43 -9.95
N ASP A 131 3.09 -18.09 -9.93
CA ASP A 131 4.25 -17.64 -10.70
C ASP A 131 3.89 -17.44 -12.19
N ILE A 132 4.34 -16.32 -12.76
CA ILE A 132 4.10 -16.05 -14.18
C ILE A 132 5.02 -16.91 -15.06
N GLU A 133 4.46 -17.40 -16.15
CA GLU A 133 5.18 -18.04 -17.24
C GLU A 133 4.96 -17.27 -18.54
N LEU A 134 6.04 -17.02 -19.26
CA LEU A 134 6.09 -16.27 -20.50
C LEU A 134 6.38 -17.22 -21.66
N TYR A 135 5.63 -17.04 -22.74
CA TYR A 135 5.78 -17.79 -23.98
C TYR A 135 6.12 -16.81 -25.10
N LEU A 136 7.07 -17.18 -25.94
CA LEU A 136 7.43 -16.39 -27.10
C LEU A 136 6.79 -16.96 -28.36
N ASP A 137 6.41 -16.10 -29.30
CA ASP A 137 5.92 -16.43 -30.64
C ASP A 137 7.09 -16.68 -31.63
N VAL A 138 8.31 -16.84 -31.12
CA VAL A 138 9.53 -17.08 -31.89
C VAL A 138 10.35 -18.18 -31.24
N GLU A 139 10.92 -19.04 -32.07
CA GLU A 139 11.78 -20.14 -31.64
C GLU A 139 13.26 -19.75 -31.69
N ARG A 140 14.12 -20.63 -31.18
CA ARG A 140 15.57 -20.44 -31.24
C ARG A 140 16.08 -20.73 -32.65
N PRO A 141 17.11 -20.01 -33.14
CA PRO A 141 17.81 -18.92 -32.47
C PRO A 141 16.99 -17.63 -32.43
N TYR A 142 17.02 -16.93 -31.29
CA TYR A 142 16.24 -15.71 -31.12
C TYR A 142 16.78 -14.53 -31.97
N PRO A 143 15.89 -13.61 -32.39
CA PRO A 143 16.27 -12.41 -33.13
C PRO A 143 17.37 -11.59 -32.43
N PRO A 144 18.37 -11.05 -33.17
CA PRO A 144 19.46 -10.26 -32.58
C PRO A 144 18.99 -9.06 -31.75
N ILE A 145 17.81 -8.49 -32.05
CA ILE A 145 17.23 -7.38 -31.28
C ILE A 145 16.92 -7.73 -29.81
N LEU A 146 16.87 -9.02 -29.47
CA LEU A 146 16.74 -9.51 -28.09
C LEU A 146 18.09 -9.66 -27.36
N ARG A 147 19.21 -9.33 -28.01
CA ARG A 147 20.55 -9.29 -27.43
C ARG A 147 21.15 -7.91 -27.67
N ARG A 148 20.98 -7.02 -26.69
CA ARG A 148 21.38 -5.62 -26.80
C ARG A 148 22.44 -5.28 -25.75
N PRO A 149 23.48 -4.49 -26.11
CA PRO A 149 24.47 -4.03 -25.14
C PRO A 149 23.85 -3.03 -24.15
N PRO A 150 24.50 -2.78 -22.99
CA PRO A 150 24.07 -1.74 -22.07
C PRO A 150 24.13 -0.37 -22.77
N TYR A 151 23.23 0.53 -22.39
CA TYR A 151 23.26 1.89 -22.91
C TYR A 151 24.44 2.67 -22.32
N PRO A 152 25.02 3.62 -23.06
CA PRO A 152 25.91 4.62 -22.48
C PRO A 152 25.13 5.49 -21.48
N GLU A 153 25.69 5.63 -20.27
CA GLU A 153 25.02 6.28 -19.14
C GLU A 153 25.92 7.33 -18.51
N SER A 154 25.32 8.42 -18.04
CA SER A 154 26.01 9.45 -17.26
C SER A 154 26.48 8.89 -15.92
N LEU A 155 27.47 9.56 -15.30
CA LEU A 155 27.94 9.17 -13.96
C LEU A 155 26.81 9.19 -12.91
N GLU A 156 25.87 10.13 -13.03
CA GLU A 156 24.71 10.20 -12.14
C GLU A 156 23.77 9.01 -12.35
N ALA A 157 23.47 8.67 -13.61
CA ALA A 157 22.63 7.52 -13.93
C ALA A 157 23.24 6.21 -13.42
N ARG A 158 24.55 6.02 -13.57
CA ARG A 158 25.27 4.84 -13.04
C ARG A 158 25.13 4.69 -11.53
N LYS A 159 25.29 5.79 -10.77
CA LYS A 159 25.08 5.80 -9.30
C LYS A 159 23.64 5.39 -8.94
N GLN A 160 22.65 5.87 -9.69
CA GLN A 160 21.26 5.48 -9.46
C GLN A 160 21.01 4.02 -9.81
N ILE A 161 21.61 3.50 -10.88
CA ILE A 161 21.51 2.09 -11.27
C ILE A 161 22.09 1.20 -10.19
N GLU A 162 23.28 1.53 -9.67
CA GLU A 162 23.89 0.80 -8.55
C GLU A 162 22.96 0.74 -7.35
N LYS A 163 22.39 1.89 -6.96
CA LYS A 163 21.43 1.97 -5.86
C LYS A 163 20.20 1.09 -6.09
N HIS A 164 19.62 1.12 -7.29
CA HIS A 164 18.43 0.31 -7.62
C HIS A 164 18.75 -1.18 -7.72
N ILE A 165 19.86 -1.55 -8.35
CA ILE A 165 20.29 -2.96 -8.47
C ILE A 165 20.55 -3.56 -7.09
N ASN A 166 21.30 -2.89 -6.23
CA ASN A 166 21.54 -3.37 -4.87
C ASN A 166 20.23 -3.55 -4.10
N LYS A 167 19.32 -2.57 -4.19
CA LYS A 167 17.99 -2.68 -3.57
C LYS A 167 17.18 -3.87 -4.11
N LEU A 168 17.25 -4.16 -5.40
CA LEU A 168 16.55 -5.29 -5.99
C LEU A 168 17.17 -6.64 -5.61
N LEU A 169 18.49 -6.69 -5.40
CA LEU A 169 19.19 -7.87 -4.87
C LEU A 169 18.79 -8.13 -3.42
N ASP A 170 18.81 -7.09 -2.57
CA ASP A 170 18.41 -7.19 -1.15
C ASP A 170 16.96 -7.67 -0.99
N MET A 171 16.09 -7.32 -1.94
CA MET A 171 14.69 -7.72 -1.96
C MET A 171 14.43 -9.08 -2.62
N ASP A 172 15.46 -9.81 -3.08
CA ASP A 172 15.31 -11.07 -3.83
C ASP A 172 14.40 -10.92 -5.08
N VAL A 173 14.43 -9.75 -5.72
CA VAL A 173 13.69 -9.48 -6.98
C VAL A 173 14.52 -9.88 -8.19
N ILE A 174 15.83 -9.79 -8.07
CA ILE A 174 16.79 -10.14 -9.11
C ILE A 174 17.90 -11.00 -8.53
N ARG A 175 18.54 -11.81 -9.37
CA ARG A 175 19.78 -12.51 -9.04
C ARG A 175 20.86 -12.21 -10.08
N LYS A 176 22.12 -12.27 -9.66
CA LYS A 176 23.25 -12.21 -10.59
C LYS A 176 23.34 -13.53 -11.36
N ILE A 177 23.65 -13.42 -12.65
CA ILE A 177 23.85 -14.57 -13.53
C ILE A 177 25.13 -15.33 -13.16
N GLY A 178 25.05 -16.67 -13.19
CA GLY A 178 26.21 -17.54 -12.98
C GLY A 178 27.15 -17.64 -14.20
N HIS A 179 28.42 -17.93 -13.95
CA HIS A 179 29.48 -17.95 -14.98
C HIS A 179 29.23 -18.91 -16.16
N ASN A 180 28.48 -20.00 -15.93
CA ASN A 180 28.22 -21.04 -16.93
C ASN A 180 26.83 -20.95 -17.58
N GLU A 181 26.05 -19.90 -17.28
CA GLU A 181 24.72 -19.76 -17.86
C GLU A 181 24.80 -19.15 -19.27
N VAL A 182 24.21 -19.84 -20.25
CA VAL A 182 24.16 -19.36 -21.64
C VAL A 182 23.20 -18.18 -21.77
N MET A 183 23.65 -17.11 -22.42
CA MET A 183 22.88 -15.87 -22.61
C MET A 183 22.27 -15.78 -24.00
N GLU A 184 20.97 -16.04 -24.12
CA GLU A 184 20.26 -15.99 -25.40
C GLU A 184 19.44 -14.71 -25.57
N ILE A 185 18.96 -14.14 -24.46
CA ILE A 185 18.23 -12.87 -24.39
C ILE A 185 18.87 -12.02 -23.30
N ILE A 186 19.20 -10.78 -23.63
CA ILE A 186 19.75 -9.77 -22.72
C ILE A 186 19.27 -8.40 -23.19
N LEU A 187 18.65 -7.64 -22.28
CA LEU A 187 18.09 -6.32 -22.59
C LEU A 187 18.66 -5.24 -21.67
N PRO A 188 18.98 -4.04 -22.16
CA PRO A 188 19.55 -2.99 -21.33
C PRO A 188 18.51 -2.42 -20.37
N VAL A 189 19.00 -1.85 -19.26
CA VAL A 189 18.23 -0.96 -18.41
C VAL A 189 18.58 0.50 -18.68
N LEU A 190 17.74 1.39 -18.20
CA LEU A 190 17.99 2.83 -18.17
C LEU A 190 17.31 3.46 -16.94
N ILE A 191 17.78 4.64 -16.56
CA ILE A 191 17.11 5.45 -15.54
C ILE A 191 16.16 6.43 -16.19
N THR A 192 14.92 6.41 -15.73
CA THR A 192 13.96 7.48 -16.01
C THR A 192 13.76 8.33 -14.76
N TRP A 193 13.57 9.63 -14.96
CA TRP A 193 13.35 10.59 -13.88
C TRP A 193 11.90 11.07 -13.91
N HIS A 194 11.27 11.11 -12.74
CA HIS A 194 9.92 11.65 -12.58
C HIS A 194 9.83 12.35 -11.22
N ASP A 195 9.47 13.63 -11.21
CA ASP A 195 9.40 14.47 -10.01
C ASP A 195 10.66 14.37 -9.13
N GLY A 196 11.84 14.43 -9.74
CA GLY A 196 13.13 14.33 -9.05
C GLY A 196 13.47 12.93 -8.50
N LYS A 197 12.64 11.91 -8.74
CA LYS A 197 12.91 10.51 -8.35
C LYS A 197 13.37 9.70 -9.56
N SER A 198 14.44 8.92 -9.37
CA SER A 198 14.94 7.96 -10.36
C SER A 198 14.15 6.65 -10.31
N ARG A 199 13.93 6.04 -11.47
CA ARG A 199 13.34 4.71 -11.63
C ARG A 199 14.18 3.89 -12.61
N LEU A 200 14.53 2.67 -12.22
CA LEU A 200 15.16 1.70 -13.11
C LEU A 200 14.11 1.10 -14.05
N CYS A 201 14.32 1.23 -15.35
CA CYS A 201 13.42 0.72 -16.39
C CYS A 201 14.19 -0.23 -17.31
N GLY A 202 13.72 -1.48 -17.42
CA GLY A 202 14.24 -2.41 -18.40
C GLY A 202 13.62 -2.20 -19.78
N GLU A 203 14.42 -2.33 -20.83
CA GLU A 203 14.01 -2.16 -22.22
C GLU A 203 13.36 -3.44 -22.78
N PHE A 204 12.18 -3.77 -22.26
CA PHE A 204 11.44 -4.99 -22.65
C PHE A 204 10.55 -4.82 -23.89
N ARG A 205 10.59 -3.66 -24.58
CA ARG A 205 9.72 -3.44 -25.77
C ARG A 205 9.99 -4.47 -26.87
N ALA A 206 11.25 -4.77 -27.13
CA ALA A 206 11.62 -5.78 -28.11
C ALA A 206 11.08 -7.16 -27.70
N LEU A 207 11.24 -7.56 -26.44
CA LEU A 207 10.71 -8.82 -25.92
C LEU A 207 9.19 -8.90 -26.04
N ASN A 208 8.49 -7.82 -25.69
CA ASN A 208 7.03 -7.74 -25.72
C ASN A 208 6.46 -7.98 -27.13
N ASN A 209 7.18 -7.55 -28.19
CA ASN A 209 6.77 -7.80 -29.56
C ASN A 209 6.77 -9.29 -29.92
N TYR A 210 7.66 -10.06 -29.31
CA TYR A 210 7.75 -11.52 -29.51
C TYR A 210 7.07 -12.32 -28.41
N THR A 211 6.48 -11.69 -27.39
CA THR A 211 5.78 -12.40 -26.32
C THR A 211 4.34 -12.66 -26.72
N LYS A 212 3.92 -13.93 -26.63
CA LYS A 212 2.54 -14.37 -26.86
C LYS A 212 1.61 -13.61 -25.92
N ALA A 213 0.65 -12.88 -26.50
CA ALA A 213 -0.22 -12.00 -25.74
C ALA A 213 -1.18 -12.80 -24.86
N ASP A 214 -1.17 -12.54 -23.55
CA ASP A 214 -2.22 -12.97 -22.65
C ASP A 214 -3.44 -12.05 -22.82
N ARG A 215 -4.55 -12.61 -23.31
CA ARG A 215 -5.79 -11.86 -23.59
C ARG A 215 -6.81 -11.96 -22.45
N TYR A 216 -6.35 -12.11 -21.21
CA TYR A 216 -7.23 -12.05 -20.05
C TYR A 216 -8.00 -10.73 -20.01
N PRO A 217 -9.33 -10.75 -19.81
CA PRO A 217 -10.13 -9.54 -19.79
C PRO A 217 -9.79 -8.70 -18.56
N ILE A 218 -9.47 -7.42 -18.77
CA ILE A 218 -9.34 -6.45 -17.69
C ILE A 218 -10.64 -5.64 -17.63
N PRO A 219 -11.27 -5.49 -16.44
CA PRO A 219 -12.51 -4.74 -16.30
C PRO A 219 -12.40 -3.31 -16.85
N ARG A 220 -13.44 -2.84 -17.56
CA ARG A 220 -13.52 -1.44 -17.94
C ARG A 220 -13.88 -0.60 -16.74
N ILE A 221 -13.05 0.41 -16.48
CA ILE A 221 -13.13 1.27 -15.29
C ILE A 221 -14.55 1.85 -15.09
N PRO A 222 -15.23 2.46 -16.09
CA PRO A 222 -16.58 3.00 -15.88
C PRO A 222 -17.61 1.97 -15.40
N HIS A 223 -17.61 0.75 -15.95
CA HIS A 223 -18.54 -0.31 -15.52
C HIS A 223 -18.25 -0.78 -14.10
N ALA A 224 -16.98 -0.80 -13.72
CA ALA A 224 -16.57 -1.14 -12.36
C ALA A 224 -17.02 -0.03 -11.38
N LEU A 225 -16.97 1.23 -11.82
CA LEU A 225 -17.32 2.38 -10.99
C LEU A 225 -18.83 2.66 -10.90
N ASP A 226 -19.66 2.25 -11.87
CA ASP A 226 -21.13 2.43 -11.80
C ASP A 226 -21.74 1.74 -10.55
N LYS A 227 -21.12 0.67 -10.07
CA LYS A 227 -21.54 -0.03 -8.83
C LYS A 227 -21.27 0.77 -7.55
N LEU A 228 -20.43 1.81 -7.61
CA LEU A 228 -20.08 2.65 -6.46
C LEU A 228 -21.09 3.77 -6.17
N ALA A 229 -22.08 3.99 -7.05
CA ALA A 229 -23.00 5.12 -6.97
C ALA A 229 -23.96 5.12 -5.76
N LYS A 230 -23.90 4.10 -4.88
CA LYS A 230 -24.65 4.06 -3.60
C LYS A 230 -23.74 3.99 -2.38
N ALA A 231 -22.42 3.96 -2.58
CA ALA A 231 -21.45 3.72 -1.52
C ALA A 231 -21.38 4.89 -0.53
N LYS A 232 -21.65 4.65 0.75
CA LYS A 232 -21.40 5.65 1.81
C LYS A 232 -19.99 5.57 2.38
N TYR A 233 -19.41 4.37 2.33
CA TYR A 233 -18.05 4.10 2.79
C TYR A 233 -17.28 3.43 1.66
N ILE A 234 -16.09 3.96 1.39
CA ILE A 234 -15.18 3.50 0.35
C ILE A 234 -13.82 3.27 0.99
N THR A 235 -13.25 2.09 0.77
CA THR A 235 -11.88 1.75 1.15
C THR A 235 -11.11 1.37 -0.11
N LYS A 236 -9.93 1.95 -0.28
CA LYS A 236 -8.97 1.54 -1.30
C LYS A 236 -7.74 0.97 -0.66
N MET A 237 -7.30 -0.17 -1.16
CA MET A 237 -6.07 -0.84 -0.78
C MET A 237 -5.14 -0.92 -1.98
N ASP A 238 -3.83 -0.74 -1.73
CA ASP A 238 -2.77 -0.79 -2.74
C ASP A 238 -1.75 -1.86 -2.33
N CYS A 239 -1.46 -2.77 -3.25
CA CYS A 239 -0.46 -3.82 -3.03
C CYS A 239 0.95 -3.22 -3.00
N MET A 240 1.75 -3.57 -1.98
CA MET A 240 3.12 -3.06 -1.85
C MET A 240 4.00 -3.57 -2.99
N LYS A 241 4.31 -2.71 -3.97
CA LYS A 241 5.08 -3.12 -5.17
C LYS A 241 4.51 -4.40 -5.80
N GLY A 242 3.18 -4.45 -6.00
CA GLY A 242 2.39 -5.65 -6.36
C GLY A 242 3.09 -6.62 -7.31
N PHE A 243 3.58 -6.14 -8.45
CA PHE A 243 4.29 -6.99 -9.43
C PHE A 243 5.48 -7.75 -8.85
N HIS A 244 6.32 -7.12 -8.02
CA HIS A 244 7.51 -7.76 -7.43
C HIS A 244 7.17 -8.83 -6.38
N GLN A 245 5.91 -8.92 -5.94
CA GLN A 245 5.48 -9.99 -5.06
C GLN A 245 5.16 -11.27 -5.83
N ASN A 246 4.93 -11.21 -7.15
CA ASN A 246 4.70 -12.40 -7.95
C ASN A 246 6.01 -13.06 -8.40
N GLY A 247 6.11 -14.38 -8.29
CA GLY A 247 7.26 -15.13 -8.80
C GLY A 247 7.26 -15.25 -10.32
N VAL A 248 8.43 -15.53 -10.89
CA VAL A 248 8.61 -15.87 -12.32
C VAL A 248 9.05 -17.33 -12.39
N LYS A 249 8.51 -18.12 -13.32
CA LYS A 249 8.98 -19.51 -13.51
C LYS A 249 10.42 -19.54 -14.04
N PRO A 250 11.26 -20.53 -13.67
CA PRO A 250 12.68 -20.58 -14.07
C PRO A 250 12.94 -20.44 -15.58
N ASN A 251 12.08 -21.02 -16.43
CA ASN A 251 12.21 -20.88 -17.89
C ASN A 251 11.99 -19.45 -18.37
N SER A 252 11.08 -18.73 -17.72
CA SER A 252 10.76 -17.34 -18.01
C SER A 252 11.77 -16.36 -17.43
N MET A 253 12.46 -16.69 -16.33
CA MET A 253 13.54 -15.87 -15.77
C MET A 253 14.63 -15.60 -16.81
N LYS A 254 14.95 -16.62 -17.63
CA LYS A 254 15.93 -16.52 -18.73
C LYS A 254 15.54 -15.52 -19.81
N LEU A 255 14.25 -15.24 -19.97
CA LEU A 255 13.73 -14.25 -20.92
C LEU A 255 13.77 -12.84 -20.32
N LEU A 256 13.83 -12.72 -19.00
CA LEU A 256 13.81 -11.48 -18.22
C LEU A 256 15.21 -11.13 -17.72
N ARG A 257 16.19 -11.21 -18.60
CA ARG A 257 17.59 -10.86 -18.32
C ARG A 257 17.89 -9.43 -18.70
N MET A 258 18.59 -8.75 -17.80
CA MET A 258 19.00 -7.37 -17.98
C MET A 258 20.50 -7.18 -17.88
N ILE A 259 21.02 -6.16 -18.59
CA ILE A 259 22.43 -5.77 -18.55
C ILE A 259 22.58 -4.29 -18.17
N CYS A 260 23.54 -4.03 -17.29
CA CYS A 260 24.02 -2.70 -16.93
C CYS A 260 25.54 -2.71 -16.77
N HIS A 261 26.13 -1.58 -16.38
CA HIS A 261 27.58 -1.47 -16.17
C HIS A 261 28.12 -2.36 -15.04
N MET A 262 27.26 -2.85 -14.14
CA MET A 262 27.64 -3.78 -13.06
C MET A 262 27.66 -5.25 -13.50
N GLY A 263 27.09 -5.57 -14.66
CA GLY A 263 26.98 -6.92 -15.20
C GLY A 263 25.56 -7.31 -15.61
N ILE A 264 25.32 -8.62 -15.65
CA ILE A 264 24.05 -9.22 -16.10
C ILE A 264 23.31 -9.83 -14.90
N TYR A 265 22.01 -9.55 -14.85
CA TYR A 265 21.09 -10.01 -13.82
C TYR A 265 19.84 -10.58 -14.46
N GLU A 266 19.12 -11.43 -13.74
CA GLU A 266 17.79 -11.89 -14.15
C GLU A 266 16.75 -11.66 -13.07
N TYR A 267 15.52 -11.37 -13.50
CA TYR A 267 14.39 -11.18 -12.60
C TYR A 267 13.84 -12.53 -12.14
N THR A 268 13.85 -12.74 -10.82
CA THR A 268 13.20 -13.88 -10.15
C THR A 268 11.74 -13.58 -9.80
N ARG A 269 11.40 -12.28 -9.74
CA ARG A 269 10.05 -11.77 -9.52
C ARG A 269 9.57 -10.95 -10.70
N MET A 270 8.25 -10.89 -10.86
CA MET A 270 7.64 -10.15 -11.95
C MET A 270 7.95 -8.66 -11.82
N LEU A 271 8.03 -7.99 -12.97
CA LEU A 271 8.42 -6.60 -13.07
C LEU A 271 7.46 -5.82 -13.95
N PHE A 272 7.50 -4.51 -13.79
CA PHE A 272 6.80 -3.59 -14.67
C PHE A 272 7.41 -3.62 -16.08
N GLY A 273 6.57 -3.40 -17.08
CA GLY A 273 6.98 -3.23 -18.47
C GLY A 273 6.96 -4.49 -19.32
N ILE A 274 6.72 -5.68 -18.74
CA ILE A 274 6.46 -6.89 -19.52
C ILE A 274 4.98 -6.96 -19.94
N LYS A 275 4.73 -7.44 -21.16
CA LYS A 275 3.42 -7.41 -21.82
C LYS A 275 2.28 -8.03 -21.01
N ASN A 276 2.53 -9.19 -20.42
CA ASN A 276 1.49 -10.00 -19.78
C ASN A 276 1.34 -9.73 -18.28
N ALA A 277 2.19 -8.88 -17.68
CA ALA A 277 2.14 -8.63 -16.23
C ALA A 277 0.76 -8.13 -15.74
N PRO A 278 0.13 -7.11 -16.35
CA PRO A 278 -1.19 -6.63 -15.92
C PRO A 278 -2.29 -7.69 -16.00
N ALA A 279 -2.33 -8.44 -17.11
CA ALA A 279 -3.32 -9.49 -17.34
C ALA A 279 -3.16 -10.64 -16.33
N HIS A 280 -1.93 -11.06 -16.08
CA HIS A 280 -1.62 -12.11 -15.11
C HIS A 280 -1.98 -11.68 -13.69
N PHE A 281 -1.65 -10.45 -13.31
CA PHE A 281 -1.96 -9.93 -11.98
C PHE A 281 -3.48 -9.76 -11.76
N GLN A 282 -4.21 -9.26 -12.77
CA GLN A 282 -5.67 -9.22 -12.72
C GLN A 282 -6.25 -10.64 -12.51
N ARG A 283 -5.77 -11.64 -13.25
CA ARG A 283 -6.22 -13.03 -13.07
C ARG A 283 -6.00 -13.55 -11.66
N ILE A 284 -4.84 -13.25 -11.05
CA ILE A 284 -4.56 -13.61 -9.66
C ILE A 284 -5.63 -13.02 -8.74
N MET A 285 -5.87 -11.72 -8.87
CA MET A 285 -6.86 -11.03 -8.05
C MET A 285 -8.28 -11.56 -8.25
N ASP A 286 -8.71 -11.74 -9.50
CA ASP A 286 -10.04 -12.27 -9.81
C ASP A 286 -10.22 -13.70 -9.28
N THR A 287 -9.15 -14.49 -9.21
CA THR A 287 -9.18 -15.84 -8.62
C THR A 287 -9.33 -15.79 -7.09
N ILE A 288 -8.60 -14.90 -6.42
CA ILE A 288 -8.63 -14.78 -4.95
C ILE A 288 -9.96 -14.18 -4.47
N PHE A 289 -10.49 -13.24 -5.24
CA PHE A 289 -11.58 -12.36 -4.84
C PHE A 289 -12.87 -12.58 -5.63
N GLN A 290 -12.99 -13.74 -6.28
CA GLN A 290 -14.12 -14.06 -7.14
C GLN A 290 -15.47 -13.85 -6.45
N GLU A 291 -15.60 -14.36 -5.22
CA GLU A 291 -16.84 -14.27 -4.44
C GLU A 291 -17.23 -12.82 -4.15
N GLU A 292 -16.29 -12.02 -3.64
CA GLU A 292 -16.52 -10.62 -3.27
C GLU A 292 -16.86 -9.75 -4.49
N ILE A 293 -16.26 -10.04 -5.64
CA ILE A 293 -16.56 -9.37 -6.91
C ILE A 293 -17.97 -9.74 -7.39
N LEU A 294 -18.37 -11.01 -7.26
CA LEU A 294 -19.70 -11.49 -7.64
C LEU A 294 -20.80 -10.95 -6.72
N GLU A 295 -20.54 -10.86 -5.43
CA GLU A 295 -21.44 -10.24 -4.45
C GLU A 295 -21.62 -8.74 -4.68
N GLY A 296 -20.71 -8.10 -5.42
CA GLY A 296 -20.93 -6.77 -6.00
C GLY A 296 -20.63 -5.60 -5.07
N TRP A 297 -19.89 -5.82 -3.98
CA TRP A 297 -19.41 -4.77 -3.06
C TRP A 297 -17.90 -4.51 -3.17
N MET A 298 -17.22 -5.17 -4.13
CA MET A 298 -15.81 -4.97 -4.40
C MET A 298 -15.51 -4.85 -5.89
N VAL A 299 -14.50 -4.05 -6.20
CA VAL A 299 -13.90 -3.89 -7.52
C VAL A 299 -12.40 -4.10 -7.39
N VAL A 300 -11.85 -4.91 -8.28
CA VAL A 300 -10.39 -5.07 -8.41
C VAL A 300 -9.95 -4.65 -9.80
N TYR A 301 -8.92 -3.81 -9.84
CA TYR A 301 -8.28 -3.37 -11.08
C TYR A 301 -6.76 -3.46 -10.92
N ILE A 302 -6.18 -4.55 -11.44
CA ILE A 302 -4.76 -4.89 -11.30
C ILE A 302 -4.34 -4.85 -9.82
N ASP A 303 -3.60 -3.82 -9.38
CA ASP A 303 -3.09 -3.67 -8.01
C ASP A 303 -4.07 -2.94 -7.08
N ASP A 304 -5.10 -2.27 -7.63
CA ASP A 304 -6.06 -1.46 -6.89
C ASP A 304 -7.27 -2.30 -6.47
N ILE A 305 -7.50 -2.39 -5.15
CA ILE A 305 -8.68 -3.05 -4.58
C ILE A 305 -9.57 -2.00 -3.95
N ILE A 306 -10.82 -1.92 -4.38
CA ILE A 306 -11.80 -0.93 -3.94
C ILE A 306 -13.00 -1.66 -3.33
N ILE A 307 -13.21 -1.45 -2.04
CA ILE A 307 -14.31 -1.99 -1.25
C ILE A 307 -15.30 -0.86 -0.98
N TYR A 308 -16.59 -1.15 -1.08
CA TYR A 308 -17.64 -0.18 -0.85
C TYR A 308 -18.87 -0.78 -0.19
N SER A 309 -19.57 0.03 0.59
CA SER A 309 -20.77 -0.39 1.32
C SER A 309 -21.69 0.79 1.63
N GLU A 310 -22.95 0.49 1.96
CA GLU A 310 -23.95 1.48 2.37
C GLU A 310 -23.99 1.69 3.89
N THR A 311 -23.53 0.70 4.67
CA THR A 311 -23.51 0.71 6.15
C THR A 311 -22.10 0.50 6.68
N TRP A 312 -21.83 0.99 7.89
CA TRP A 312 -20.49 0.91 8.47
C TRP A 312 -20.14 -0.51 8.92
N GLU A 313 -21.15 -1.21 9.45
CA GLU A 313 -21.05 -2.57 9.97
C GLU A 313 -20.60 -3.53 8.86
N ASP A 314 -21.29 -3.46 7.69
CA ASP A 314 -20.91 -4.21 6.50
C ASP A 314 -19.50 -3.83 6.04
N HIS A 315 -19.17 -2.52 6.06
CA HIS A 315 -17.86 -2.04 5.59
C HIS A 315 -16.69 -2.68 6.35
N VAL A 316 -16.78 -2.72 7.68
CA VAL A 316 -15.72 -3.30 8.51
C VAL A 316 -15.63 -4.82 8.29
N GLN A 317 -16.77 -5.50 8.14
CA GLN A 317 -16.81 -6.93 7.82
C GLN A 317 -16.19 -7.24 6.46
N TYR A 318 -16.50 -6.44 5.44
CA TYR A 318 -15.92 -6.58 4.09
C TYR A 318 -14.41 -6.39 4.09
N ILE A 319 -13.92 -5.39 4.82
CA ILE A 319 -12.48 -5.18 4.98
C ILE A 319 -11.82 -6.37 5.68
N ASP A 320 -12.42 -6.89 6.76
CA ASP A 320 -11.90 -8.06 7.49
C ASP A 320 -11.82 -9.29 6.57
N ARG A 321 -12.89 -9.57 5.80
CA ARG A 321 -12.93 -10.67 4.83
C ARG A 321 -11.84 -10.53 3.78
N VAL A 322 -11.66 -9.35 3.21
CA VAL A 322 -10.62 -9.09 2.20
C VAL A 322 -9.23 -9.26 2.79
N LEU A 323 -8.93 -8.63 3.93
CA LEU A 323 -7.61 -8.72 4.57
C LEU A 323 -7.25 -10.14 5.00
N SER A 324 -8.23 -10.94 5.44
CA SER A 324 -8.00 -12.33 5.83
C SER A 324 -7.44 -13.20 4.69
N LYS A 325 -7.69 -12.82 3.42
CA LYS A 325 -7.20 -13.54 2.24
C LYS A 325 -5.74 -13.22 1.88
N PHE A 326 -5.15 -12.13 2.39
CA PHE A 326 -3.79 -11.71 2.03
C PHE A 326 -2.68 -12.55 2.69
N THR A 327 -2.84 -12.87 3.97
CA THR A 327 -1.82 -13.61 4.73
C THR A 327 -1.57 -15.03 4.17
N PRO A 328 -2.60 -15.84 3.82
CA PRO A 328 -2.39 -17.18 3.26
C PRO A 328 -1.61 -17.19 1.94
N ILE A 329 -1.91 -16.22 1.06
CA ILE A 329 -1.26 -16.09 -0.26
C ILE A 329 0.10 -15.39 -0.18
N ASN A 330 0.46 -14.82 0.97
CA ASN A 330 1.70 -14.08 1.20
C ASN A 330 1.85 -12.87 0.26
N LEU A 331 0.76 -12.12 0.12
CA LEU A 331 0.69 -10.82 -0.55
C LEU A 331 0.55 -9.73 0.52
N ASN A 332 1.33 -8.66 0.40
CA ASN A 332 1.39 -7.58 1.38
C ASN A 332 0.84 -6.27 0.81
N LEU A 333 0.08 -5.55 1.63
CA LEU A 333 -0.45 -4.21 1.33
C LEU A 333 0.48 -3.09 1.79
N SER A 334 0.45 -1.97 1.09
CA SER A 334 1.11 -0.73 1.50
C SER A 334 0.17 0.11 2.35
N LEU A 335 0.29 0.00 3.68
CA LEU A 335 -0.56 0.76 4.60
C LEU A 335 -0.58 2.27 4.28
N LYS A 336 0.60 2.84 3.98
CA LYS A 336 0.78 4.25 3.58
C LYS A 336 -0.07 4.71 2.40
N LYS A 337 -0.38 3.80 1.48
CA LYS A 337 -1.16 4.08 0.28
C LYS A 337 -2.62 3.65 0.39
N CYS A 338 -2.99 2.91 1.44
CA CYS A 338 -4.36 2.54 1.70
C CYS A 338 -5.16 3.74 2.22
N ASN A 339 -6.42 3.82 1.81
CA ASN A 339 -7.41 4.81 2.20
C ASN A 339 -8.61 4.07 2.80
N PHE A 340 -8.94 4.30 4.07
CA PHE A 340 -10.00 3.58 4.76
C PHE A 340 -11.21 4.46 5.07
N GLY A 341 -12.41 3.93 4.77
CA GLY A 341 -13.71 4.50 5.17
C GLY A 341 -13.98 5.91 4.64
N GLN A 342 -13.46 6.24 3.46
CA GLN A 342 -13.65 7.53 2.79
C GLN A 342 -15.08 7.66 2.26
N GLN A 343 -15.61 8.88 2.24
CA GLN A 343 -16.87 9.18 1.52
C GLN A 343 -16.61 9.46 0.04
N GLU A 344 -15.43 9.97 -0.27
CA GLU A 344 -14.98 10.27 -1.63
C GLU A 344 -13.53 9.81 -1.79
N LEU A 345 -13.19 9.26 -2.96
CA LEU A 345 -11.87 8.74 -3.24
C LEU A 345 -11.46 9.06 -4.67
N LEU A 346 -10.23 9.56 -4.84
CA LEU A 346 -9.58 9.59 -6.15
C LEU A 346 -9.03 8.19 -6.46
N SER A 347 -9.60 7.52 -7.46
CA SER A 347 -9.11 6.23 -7.95
C SER A 347 -9.35 6.09 -9.45
N LEU A 348 -8.44 5.39 -10.14
CA LEU A 348 -8.58 5.08 -11.56
C LEU A 348 -8.81 6.32 -12.46
N GLY A 349 -8.26 7.48 -12.07
CA GLY A 349 -8.41 8.75 -12.80
C GLY A 349 -9.78 9.43 -12.65
N HIS A 350 -10.58 8.96 -11.68
CA HIS A 350 -11.88 9.52 -11.33
C HIS A 350 -11.92 9.88 -9.83
N LYS A 351 -12.71 10.90 -9.50
CA LYS A 351 -13.19 11.13 -8.14
C LYS A 351 -14.48 10.35 -7.98
N VAL A 352 -14.45 9.32 -7.14
CA VAL A 352 -15.58 8.44 -6.87
C VAL A 352 -16.20 8.87 -5.55
N SER A 353 -17.49 9.20 -5.58
CA SER A 353 -18.30 9.39 -4.37
C SER A 353 -19.56 8.53 -4.47
N GLY A 354 -20.25 8.34 -3.33
CA GLY A 354 -21.57 7.71 -3.30
C GLY A 354 -22.67 8.46 -4.04
N LEU A 355 -22.38 9.61 -4.65
CA LEU A 355 -23.35 10.47 -5.33
C LEU A 355 -22.96 10.77 -6.79
N SER A 356 -21.67 10.73 -7.11
CA SER A 356 -21.14 11.13 -8.41
C SER A 356 -19.86 10.37 -8.77
N LEU A 357 -19.74 10.02 -10.05
CA LEU A 357 -18.47 9.70 -10.69
C LEU A 357 -17.99 10.97 -11.40
N GLU A 358 -16.94 11.60 -10.89
CA GLU A 358 -16.36 12.82 -11.44
C GLU A 358 -14.99 12.55 -12.06
N ILE A 359 -14.61 13.37 -13.04
CA ILE A 359 -13.26 13.34 -13.59
C ILE A 359 -12.31 14.03 -12.61
N GLU A 360 -11.12 13.49 -12.41
CA GLU A 360 -10.08 14.18 -11.64
C GLU A 360 -9.77 15.55 -12.28
N GLN A 361 -9.93 16.63 -11.51
CA GLN A 361 -9.76 18.00 -12.00
C GLN A 361 -8.36 18.28 -12.56
N ASN A 362 -7.32 17.62 -12.04
CA ASN A 362 -5.96 17.72 -12.59
C ASN A 362 -5.88 17.20 -14.04
N LYS A 363 -6.66 16.16 -14.38
CA LYS A 363 -6.72 15.64 -15.75
C LYS A 363 -7.46 16.61 -16.68
N VAL A 364 -8.52 17.25 -16.19
CA VAL A 364 -9.23 18.30 -16.92
C VAL A 364 -8.29 19.49 -17.17
N ALA A 365 -7.59 19.97 -16.14
CA ALA A 365 -6.63 21.07 -16.25
C ALA A 365 -5.50 20.75 -17.24
N ALA A 366 -4.95 19.53 -17.18
CA ALA A 366 -3.91 19.10 -18.11
C ALA A 366 -4.37 19.10 -19.58
N VAL A 367 -5.65 18.83 -19.84
CA VAL A 367 -6.23 18.89 -21.19
C VAL A 367 -6.43 20.33 -21.64
N LEU A 368 -6.95 21.20 -20.76
CA LEU A 368 -7.16 22.62 -21.06
C LEU A 368 -5.85 23.35 -21.39
N GLN A 369 -4.73 22.89 -20.82
CA GLN A 369 -3.40 23.44 -21.08
C GLN A 369 -2.69 22.78 -22.28
N LYS A 370 -3.23 21.69 -22.82
CA LYS A 370 -2.56 20.93 -23.88
C LYS A 370 -2.65 21.71 -25.20
N PRO A 371 -1.55 21.84 -25.97
CA PRO A 371 -1.61 22.46 -27.29
C PRO A 371 -2.50 21.65 -28.23
N VAL A 372 -3.08 22.34 -29.21
CA VAL A 372 -3.87 21.72 -30.28
C VAL A 372 -3.01 20.67 -31.02
N PRO A 373 -3.51 19.43 -31.23
CA PRO A 373 -2.77 18.39 -31.92
C PRO A 373 -2.32 18.84 -33.32
N LYS A 374 -1.04 18.63 -33.62
CA LYS A 374 -0.42 19.01 -34.91
C LYS A 374 -0.16 17.82 -35.83
N SER A 375 -0.50 16.61 -35.39
CA SER A 375 -0.33 15.39 -36.18
C SER A 375 -1.45 14.39 -35.92
N ILE A 376 -1.64 13.46 -36.86
CA ILE A 376 -2.59 12.34 -36.71
C ILE A 376 -2.30 11.55 -35.41
N LYS A 377 -1.03 11.30 -35.08
CA LYS A 377 -0.66 10.57 -33.85
C LYS A 377 -1.06 11.34 -32.59
N GLU A 378 -0.85 12.64 -32.56
CA GLU A 378 -1.27 13.49 -31.44
C GLU A 378 -2.80 13.55 -31.33
N MET A 379 -3.51 13.63 -32.47
CA MET A 379 -4.96 13.64 -32.51
C MET A 379 -5.54 12.30 -32.02
N GLN A 380 -5.00 11.17 -32.47
CA GLN A 380 -5.38 9.84 -31.99
C GLN A 380 -5.12 9.68 -30.48
N SER A 381 -4.00 10.23 -29.97
CA SER A 381 -3.71 10.25 -28.53
C SER A 381 -4.74 11.08 -27.76
N PHE A 382 -5.12 12.26 -28.28
CA PHE A 382 -6.16 13.10 -27.69
C PHE A 382 -7.53 12.42 -27.70
N LEU A 383 -7.94 11.86 -28.84
CA LEU A 383 -9.21 11.13 -28.98
C LEU A 383 -9.27 9.89 -28.08
N GLY A 384 -8.16 9.16 -27.94
CA GLY A 384 -8.07 8.04 -27.01
C GLY A 384 -8.29 8.47 -25.56
N PHE A 385 -7.67 9.58 -25.14
CA PHE A 385 -7.90 10.18 -23.83
C PHE A 385 -9.35 10.65 -23.67
N ALA A 386 -9.89 11.41 -24.63
CA ALA A 386 -11.24 11.94 -24.54
C ALA A 386 -12.29 10.81 -24.55
N SER A 387 -12.03 9.73 -25.29
CA SER A 387 -12.88 8.55 -25.35
C SER A 387 -12.94 7.81 -24.01
N TYR A 388 -11.88 7.86 -23.20
CA TYR A 388 -11.89 7.29 -21.85
C TYR A 388 -12.97 7.96 -20.97
N TYR A 389 -13.16 9.27 -21.14
CA TYR A 389 -14.13 10.08 -20.41
C TYR A 389 -15.44 10.34 -21.16
N ARG A 390 -15.71 9.62 -22.26
CA ARG A 390 -16.84 9.88 -23.16
C ARG A 390 -18.21 9.92 -22.48
N ASN A 391 -18.40 9.17 -21.39
CA ASN A 391 -19.67 9.11 -20.64
C ASN A 391 -20.00 10.45 -19.97
N HIS A 392 -19.00 11.32 -19.73
CA HIS A 392 -19.19 12.66 -19.17
C HIS A 392 -19.43 13.73 -20.26
N ILE A 393 -19.32 13.38 -21.54
CA ILE A 393 -19.41 14.32 -22.66
C ILE A 393 -20.67 14.02 -23.46
N LYS A 394 -21.69 14.87 -23.31
CA LYS A 394 -22.95 14.75 -24.06
C LYS A 394 -22.67 14.78 -25.56
N ASN A 395 -23.25 13.84 -26.31
CA ASN A 395 -23.09 13.72 -27.76
C ASN A 395 -21.62 13.55 -28.22
N PHE A 396 -20.78 12.89 -27.41
CA PHE A 396 -19.35 12.67 -27.71
C PHE A 396 -19.08 12.21 -29.15
N ALA A 397 -19.83 11.21 -29.63
CA ALA A 397 -19.66 10.67 -30.99
C ALA A 397 -19.91 11.72 -32.08
N HIS A 398 -20.91 12.58 -31.90
CA HIS A 398 -21.21 13.68 -32.83
C HIS A 398 -20.09 14.73 -32.80
N ILE A 399 -19.68 15.17 -31.61
CA ILE A 399 -18.64 16.20 -31.43
C ILE A 399 -17.29 15.75 -32.00
N THR A 400 -16.92 14.48 -31.80
CA THR A 400 -15.62 13.95 -32.23
C THR A 400 -15.61 13.39 -33.66
N SER A 401 -16.75 13.36 -34.35
CA SER A 401 -16.87 12.78 -35.69
C SER A 401 -15.90 13.39 -36.72
N SER A 402 -15.78 14.71 -36.74
CA SER A 402 -14.85 15.45 -37.60
C SER A 402 -13.39 15.12 -37.27
N LEU A 403 -13.06 14.99 -35.99
CA LEU A 403 -11.71 14.66 -35.52
C LEU A 403 -11.31 13.22 -35.89
N TYR A 404 -12.24 12.26 -35.80
CA TYR A 404 -12.00 10.90 -36.28
C TYR A 404 -11.83 10.85 -37.80
N LYS A 405 -12.58 11.67 -38.56
CA LYS A 405 -12.41 11.80 -40.01
C LYS A 405 -11.01 12.33 -40.37
N LEU A 406 -10.51 13.33 -39.65
CA LEU A 406 -9.14 13.84 -39.79
C LEU A 406 -8.04 12.80 -39.51
N CYS A 407 -8.35 11.72 -38.81
CA CYS A 407 -7.42 10.61 -38.54
C CYS A 407 -7.47 9.49 -39.59
N SER A 408 -8.30 9.61 -40.62
CA SER A 408 -8.47 8.60 -41.67
C SER A 408 -7.31 8.65 -42.67
N LYS A 409 -6.97 7.50 -43.27
CA LYS A 409 -5.83 7.39 -44.20
C LYS A 409 -5.97 8.26 -45.46
N ASP A 410 -7.21 8.50 -45.88
CA ASP A 410 -7.53 9.19 -47.14
C ASP A 410 -7.79 10.70 -46.95
N VAL A 411 -7.48 11.25 -45.77
CA VAL A 411 -7.75 12.65 -45.42
C VAL A 411 -6.44 13.35 -45.08
N VAL A 412 -6.19 14.49 -45.72
CA VAL A 412 -5.07 15.36 -45.36
C VAL A 412 -5.33 15.94 -43.97
N PHE A 413 -4.36 15.80 -43.07
CA PHE A 413 -4.47 16.35 -41.72
C PHE A 413 -4.33 17.87 -41.75
N GLU A 414 -5.46 18.56 -41.75
CA GLU A 414 -5.55 20.01 -41.67
C GLU A 414 -6.54 20.41 -40.57
N MET A 415 -6.04 21.09 -39.53
CA MET A 415 -6.86 21.60 -38.44
C MET A 415 -7.43 22.95 -38.86
N THR A 416 -8.72 22.98 -39.20
CA THR A 416 -9.46 24.21 -39.46
C THR A 416 -10.00 24.81 -38.16
N LYS A 417 -10.34 26.11 -38.19
CA LYS A 417 -10.91 26.83 -37.04
C LYS A 417 -12.27 26.30 -36.60
#